data_AF-A0A920PGM9-F1
#
_entry.id   AF-A0A920PGM9-F1
#
_cell.length_a   1.000
_cell.length_b   1.000
_cell.length_c   1.000
_cell.angle_alpha   90.00
_cell.angle_beta   90.00
_cell.angle_gamma   90.00
#
_symmetry.space_group_name_H-M   'P 1'
#
loop_
_entity.id
_entity.type
_entity.pdbx_description
1 polymer ?
#
loop_
_entity_poly.entity_id
_entity_poly.type
_entity_poly.pdbx_seq_one_letter_code
_entity_poly.pdbx_strand_id
1 'polypeptide(L)' 'MFFSIAQEGALKLKEISYIHAEAYPPGELKHGPLALVDDKIPVVALAPEEAW' A
#
# COMPACT_ATOMS: atom_id res chain seq x y z
N MET A 1 7.32 -3.65 10.89
CA MET A 1 8.47 -3.37 9.99
C MET A 1 8.02 -3.11 8.55
N PHE A 2 7.28 -4.03 7.91
CA PHE A 2 6.88 -3.91 6.50
C PHE A 2 5.99 -2.72 6.17
N PHE A 3 5.18 -2.25 7.12
CA PHE A 3 4.37 -1.05 6.91
C PHE A 3 5.22 0.21 6.63
N SER A 4 6.34 0.39 7.33
CA SER A 4 7.27 1.51 7.08
C SER A 4 7.89 1.43 5.69
N ILE A 5 8.20 0.21 5.21
CA ILE A 5 8.69 -0.02 3.86
C ILE A 5 7.62 0.33 2.81
N ALA A 6 6.37 -0.08 3.05
CA ALA A 6 5.25 0.26 2.17
C ALA A 6 5.02 1.79 2.10
N GLN A 7 5.12 2.49 3.23
CA GLN A 7 5.00 3.96 3.26
C GLN A 7 6.08 4.65 2.43
N GLU A 8 7.34 4.22 2.56
CA GLU A 8 8.43 4.76 1.74
C GLU A 8 8.21 4.45 0.26
N GLY A 9 7.78 3.23 -0.08
CA GLY A 9 7.43 2.86 -1.45
C GLY A 9 6.34 3.77 -2.04
N ALA A 10 5.27 4.02 -1.29
CA ALA A 10 4.22 4.95 -1.70
C ALA A 10 4.76 6.38 -1.89
N LEU A 11 5.65 6.85 -1.00
CA LEU A 11 6.29 8.16 -1.15
C LEU A 11 7.12 8.24 -2.43
N LYS A 12 7.97 7.25 -2.70
CA LYS A 12 8.83 7.24 -3.91
C LYS A 12 8.00 7.15 -5.19
N LEU A 13 6.93 6.35 -5.21
CA LEU A 13 6.02 6.28 -6.36
C LEU A 13 5.43 7.65 -6.70
N LYS A 14 4.98 8.40 -5.69
CA LYS A 14 4.49 9.78 -5.86
C LYS A 14 5.56 10.70 -6.42
N GLU A 15 6.79 10.61 -5.94
CA GLU A 15 7.90 11.48 -6.36
C GLU A 15 8.36 11.25 -7.80
N ILE A 16 8.46 9.98 -8.24
CA ILE A 16 9.08 9.65 -9.54
C ILE A 16 8.07 9.51 -10.67
N SER A 17 6.83 9.11 -10.37
CA SER A 17 5.82 8.79 -11.39
C SER A 17 4.64 9.74 -11.40
N TYR A 18 4.50 10.58 -10.37
CA TYR A 18 3.31 11.41 -10.12
C TYR A 18 2.00 10.63 -9.95
N ILE A 19 2.06 9.30 -9.84
CA ILE A 19 0.91 8.46 -9.51
C ILE A 19 0.60 8.65 -8.03
N HIS A 20 -0.68 8.90 -7.73
CA HIS A 20 -1.15 8.90 -6.36
C HIS A 20 -0.96 7.50 -5.76
N ALA A 21 -0.23 7.43 -4.66
CA ALA A 21 0.05 6.19 -3.95
C ALA A 21 -0.05 6.39 -2.43
N GLU A 22 -0.61 5.39 -1.77
CA GLU A 22 -0.81 5.33 -0.33
C GLU A 22 -0.47 3.94 0.19
N ALA A 23 -0.02 3.87 1.44
CA ALA A 23 0.26 2.62 2.11
C ALA A 23 -0.64 2.50 3.33
N TYR A 24 -1.22 1.32 3.52
CA TYR A 24 -2.11 1.01 4.61
C TYR A 24 -1.59 -0.20 5.40
N PRO A 25 -1.71 -0.23 6.74
CA PRO A 25 -1.57 -1.46 7.49
C PRO A 25 -2.66 -2.45 7.03
N PRO A 26 -2.37 -3.75 6.91
CA PRO A 26 -3.33 -4.71 6.40
C PRO A 26 -4.64 -4.75 7.20
N GLY A 27 -4.58 -4.55 8.52
CA GLY A 27 -5.77 -4.52 9.39
C GLY A 27 -6.69 -3.30 9.20
N GLU A 28 -6.17 -2.21 8.63
CA GLU A 28 -6.92 -0.96 8.43
C GLU A 28 -7.65 -0.90 7.10
N LEU A 29 -7.34 -1.80 6.15
CA LEU A 29 -7.95 -1.81 4.82
C LEU A 29 -9.48 -1.86 4.87
N LYS A 30 -10.04 -2.61 5.84
CA LYS A 30 -11.49 -2.76 6.01
C LYS A 30 -12.20 -1.51 6.55
N HIS A 31 -11.48 -0.52 7.07
CA HIS A 31 -12.05 0.67 7.71
C HIS A 31 -12.22 1.85 6.72
N GLY A 32 -12.54 1.57 5.45
CA GLY A 32 -12.75 2.58 4.42
C GLY A 32 -11.87 2.42 3.18
N PRO A 33 -10.55 2.19 3.28
CA PRO A 33 -9.66 2.13 2.11
C PRO A 33 -10.09 1.12 1.04
N LEU A 34 -10.63 -0.03 1.46
CA LEU A 34 -11.13 -1.05 0.52
C LEU A 34 -12.29 -0.55 -0.36
N ALA A 35 -13.07 0.43 0.10
CA ALA A 35 -14.16 1.01 -0.68
C ALA A 35 -13.67 1.85 -1.87
N LEU A 36 -12.38 2.23 -1.88
CA LEU A 36 -11.77 2.98 -2.98
C LEU A 36 -11.15 2.07 -4.05
N VAL A 37 -10.98 0.78 -3.78
CA VAL A 37 -10.29 -0.17 -4.68
C VAL A 37 -11.25 -0.69 -5.76
N ASP A 38 -10.83 -0.63 -7.02
CA ASP A 38 -11.49 -1.26 -8.16
C ASP A 38 -10.50 -2.06 -9.03
N ASP A 39 -10.97 -2.56 -10.18
CA ASP A 39 -10.18 -3.37 -11.11
C ASP A 39 -9.04 -2.60 -11.81
N LYS A 40 -9.01 -1.28 -11.70
CA LYS A 40 -8.01 -0.40 -12.32
C LYS A 40 -6.95 0.07 -11.33
N ILE A 41 -7.18 -0.07 -10.02
CA ILE A 41 -6.21 0.38 -9.01
C ILE A 41 -5.18 -0.72 -8.72
N PRO A 42 -3.89 -0.50 -9.04
CA PRO A 42 -2.85 -1.47 -8.75
C PRO A 42 -2.62 -1.57 -7.24
N VAL A 43 -2.64 -2.79 -6.71
CA VAL A 43 -2.35 -3.09 -5.30
C VAL A 43 -1.03 -3.82 -5.20
N VAL A 44 -0.09 -3.29 -4.40
CA VAL A 44 1.19 -3.92 -4.09
C VAL A 44 1.18 -4.37 -2.64
N ALA A 45 1.25 -5.68 -2.40
CA ALA A 45 1.30 -6.26 -1.07
C ALA A 45 2.72 -6.69 -0.71
N LEU A 46 3.19 -6.30 0.48
CA LEU A 46 4.43 -6.82 1.06
C LEU A 46 4.09 -8.03 1.93
N ALA A 47 4.33 -9.23 1.40
CA ALA A 47 4.04 -10.52 2.04
C ALA A 47 5.34 -11.32 2.20
N PRO A 48 6.14 -11.06 3.26
CA PRO A 48 7.31 -11.85 3.57
C PRO A 48 6.90 -13.28 3.97
N GLU A 49 7.73 -14.26 3.63
CA GLU A 49 7.45 -15.70 3.84
C GLU A 49 7.30 -16.06 5.34
N GLU A 50 8.00 -15.35 6.22
CA GLU A 50 7.94 -15.52 7.67
C GLU A 50 7.47 -14.22 8.33
N ALA A 51 6.16 -14.10 8.51
CA ALA A 51 5.55 -13.11 9.38
C ALA A 51 5.16 -13.80 10.69
N TRP A 52 6.09 -13.82 11.64
CA TRP A 52 5.85 -14.25 13.03
C TRP A 52 5.27 -13.11 13.87
#